data_AF-V5RIW4-F1
#
_entry.id   AF-V5RIW4-F1
#
_cell.length_a   1.000
_cell.length_b   1.000
_cell.length_c   1.000
_cell.angle_alpha   90.00
_cell.angle_beta   90.00
_cell.angle_gamma   90.00
#
_symmetry.space_group_name_H-M   'P 1'
#
loop_
_entity.id
_entity.type
_entity.pdbx_description
1 polymer ?
#
loop_
_entity_poly.entity_id
_entity_poly.type
_entity_poly.pdbx_seq_one_letter_code
_entity_poly.pdbx_strand_id
1 'polypeptide(L)'
;MRKHLKFPFCCKEDSIFFSTLFENYISQREDNNGFSIINEDYKLYSILSDSDLELLFARQEEKISKLKANILEEVEKKFRNVAGLLFIYYIKLLFNKLPSKLDKSAFLNFIEGQSIYLHTSLISSEAERLIEFIKILIKDISVYEAANI
;
A
#
# COMPACT_ATOMS: atom_id res chain seq x y z
N MET A 1 26.81 17.44 -3.32
CA MET A 1 25.71 17.40 -2.32
C MET A 1 24.42 17.00 -3.01
N ARG A 2 24.01 15.72 -2.94
CA ARG A 2 22.67 15.30 -3.37
C ARG A 2 21.69 15.65 -2.25
N LYS A 3 21.00 16.79 -2.39
CA LYS A 3 20.05 17.33 -1.41
C LYS A 3 18.64 16.82 -1.72
N HIS A 4 18.04 16.21 -0.70
CA HIS A 4 16.62 15.84 -0.50
C HIS A 4 15.93 15.04 -1.62
N LEU A 5 15.89 13.72 -1.46
CA LEU A 5 14.75 12.93 -1.91
C LEU A 5 13.57 13.29 -1.01
N LYS A 6 12.69 14.17 -1.51
CA LYS A 6 11.36 14.41 -0.99
C LYS A 6 10.39 13.68 -1.91
N PHE A 7 9.85 12.55 -1.43
CA PHE A 7 8.45 12.13 -1.60
C PHE A 7 8.14 11.03 -0.54
N PRO A 8 6.96 11.00 0.12
CA PRO A 8 6.50 11.97 1.14
C PRO A 8 5.47 11.36 2.12
N PHE A 9 5.06 12.00 3.21
CA PHE A 9 4.03 13.03 3.21
C PHE A 9 4.62 14.42 3.56
N CYS A 10 5.72 14.81 2.90
CA CYS A 10 6.42 16.06 3.20
C CYS A 10 5.80 17.32 2.58
N CYS A 11 4.88 17.19 1.61
CA CYS A 11 4.07 18.27 1.06
C CYS A 11 2.65 17.78 0.75
N LYS A 12 1.70 18.73 0.71
CA LYS A 12 0.28 18.44 0.48
C LYS A 12 0.04 17.94 -0.94
N GLU A 13 0.72 18.47 -1.96
CA GLU A 13 0.56 18.04 -3.35
C GLU A 13 0.90 16.56 -3.52
N ASP A 14 1.97 16.13 -2.87
CA ASP A 14 2.46 14.76 -2.97
C ASP A 14 1.53 13.74 -2.34
N SER A 15 0.94 14.11 -1.19
CA SER A 15 -0.09 13.32 -0.53
C SER A 15 -1.33 13.22 -1.40
N ILE A 16 -1.69 14.29 -2.13
CA ILE A 16 -2.82 14.28 -3.06
C ILE A 16 -2.50 13.37 -4.24
N PHE A 17 -1.32 13.48 -4.84
CA PHE A 17 -0.90 12.64 -5.96
C PHE A 17 -0.94 11.15 -5.63
N PHE A 18 -0.37 10.76 -4.48
CA PHE A 18 -0.46 9.38 -4.00
C PHE A 18 -1.92 8.94 -3.82
N SER A 19 -2.71 9.72 -3.07
CA SER A 19 -4.12 9.38 -2.83
C SER A 19 -4.91 9.25 -4.13
N THR A 20 -4.66 10.12 -5.13
CA THR A 20 -5.31 10.03 -6.43
C THR A 20 -4.92 8.76 -7.18
N LEU A 21 -3.62 8.41 -7.24
CA LEU A 21 -3.20 7.15 -7.89
C LEU A 21 -3.75 5.93 -7.19
N PHE A 22 -3.77 5.95 -5.86
CA PHE A 22 -4.30 4.86 -5.05
C PHE A 22 -5.80 4.67 -5.27
N GLU A 23 -6.59 5.74 -5.21
CA GLU A 23 -8.04 5.70 -5.44
C GLU A 23 -8.38 5.36 -6.90
N ASN A 24 -7.59 5.81 -7.88
CA ASN A 24 -7.76 5.45 -9.29
C ASN A 24 -7.43 3.99 -9.58
N TYR A 25 -6.41 3.43 -8.92
CA TYR A 25 -6.12 2.01 -9.00
C TYR A 25 -7.28 1.20 -8.43
N ILE A 26 -7.75 1.61 -7.25
CA ILE A 26 -8.89 1.03 -6.55
C ILE A 26 -10.13 0.99 -7.46
N SER A 27 -10.50 2.10 -8.09
CA SER A 27 -11.72 2.18 -8.90
C SER A 27 -11.66 1.33 -10.17
N GLN A 28 -10.49 1.20 -10.78
CA GLN A 28 -10.32 0.43 -12.02
C GLN A 28 -10.16 -1.07 -11.79
N ARG A 29 -9.90 -1.47 -10.53
CA ARG A 29 -9.54 -2.84 -10.20
C ARG A 29 -10.68 -3.86 -10.24
N GLU A 30 -11.91 -3.40 -10.21
CA GLU A 30 -13.10 -4.26 -10.33
C GLU A 30 -13.16 -4.91 -11.71
N ASP A 31 -12.81 -4.16 -12.76
CA ASP A 31 -12.96 -4.58 -14.15
C ASP A 31 -11.62 -4.98 -14.82
N ASN A 32 -10.49 -4.57 -14.24
CA ASN A 32 -9.18 -4.71 -14.86
C ASN A 32 -8.16 -5.42 -13.97
N ASN A 33 -7.23 -6.16 -14.60
CA ASN A 33 -6.05 -6.64 -13.88
C ASN A 33 -5.11 -5.46 -13.57
N GLY A 34 -4.44 -5.49 -12.42
CA GLY A 34 -3.66 -4.33 -11.95
C GLY A 34 -2.38 -4.07 -12.71
N PHE A 35 -1.83 -5.09 -13.39
CA PHE A 35 -0.71 -4.88 -14.29
C PHE A 35 -1.13 -4.00 -15.48
N SER A 36 -2.29 -4.28 -16.09
CA SER A 36 -2.85 -3.46 -17.17
C SER A 36 -3.07 -2.02 -16.73
N ILE A 37 -3.69 -1.79 -15.57
CA ILE A 37 -3.90 -0.44 -15.01
C ILE A 37 -2.56 0.30 -14.88
N ILE A 38 -1.56 -0.36 -14.30
CA ILE A 38 -0.25 0.26 -14.08
C ILE A 38 0.49 0.50 -15.39
N ASN A 39 0.32 -0.38 -16.38
CA ASN A 39 0.95 -0.23 -17.68
C ASN A 39 0.34 0.90 -18.52
N GLU A 40 -0.97 1.12 -18.44
CA GLU A 40 -1.66 2.24 -19.09
C GLU A 40 -1.14 3.59 -18.60
N ASP A 41 -0.90 3.70 -17.29
CA ASP A 41 -0.37 4.91 -16.64
C ASP A 41 1.09 4.77 -16.18
N TYR A 42 1.90 4.02 -16.95
CA TYR A 42 3.27 3.63 -16.56
C TYR A 42 4.13 4.79 -16.05
N LYS A 43 4.08 5.95 -16.72
CA LYS A 43 4.87 7.13 -16.33
C LYS A 43 4.50 7.66 -14.94
N LEU A 44 3.21 7.64 -14.59
CA LEU A 44 2.73 8.12 -13.30
C LEU A 44 3.16 7.17 -12.19
N TYR A 45 2.98 5.86 -12.41
CA TYR A 45 3.38 4.84 -11.43
C TYR A 45 4.90 4.70 -11.29
N SER A 46 5.67 5.00 -12.34
CA SER A 46 7.13 5.04 -12.28
C SER A 46 7.63 6.05 -11.24
N ILE A 47 6.99 7.21 -11.12
CA ILE A 47 7.33 8.21 -10.09
C ILE A 47 7.10 7.62 -8.69
N LEU A 48 5.98 6.93 -8.48
CA LEU A 48 5.66 6.29 -7.20
C LEU A 48 6.62 5.13 -6.88
N SER A 49 7.13 4.44 -7.91
CA SER A 49 8.12 3.36 -7.75
C SER A 49 9.46 3.83 -7.16
N ASP A 50 9.76 5.13 -7.22
CA ASP A 50 10.99 5.73 -6.65
C ASP A 50 10.86 6.14 -5.17
N SER A 51 9.69 5.92 -4.56
CA SER A 51 9.47 6.18 -3.13
C SER A 51 10.40 5.37 -2.21
N ASP A 52 10.67 5.85 -1.01
CA ASP A 52 11.47 5.12 0.00
C ASP A 52 10.57 4.23 0.85
N LEU A 53 10.35 2.99 0.41
CA LEU A 53 9.45 2.05 1.09
C LEU A 53 9.95 1.66 2.48
N GLU A 54 11.27 1.53 2.69
CA GLU A 54 11.82 1.18 4.01
C GLU A 54 11.53 2.29 5.02
N LEU A 55 11.76 3.55 4.63
CA LEU A 55 11.44 4.70 5.47
C LEU A 55 9.94 4.85 5.73
N LEU A 56 9.11 4.60 4.70
CA LEU A 56 7.65 4.64 4.84
C LEU A 56 7.16 3.56 5.80
N PHE A 57 7.68 2.34 5.64
CA PHE A 57 7.31 1.21 6.50
C PHE A 57 7.68 1.49 7.95
N ALA A 58 8.94 1.87 8.23
CA ALA A 58 9.38 2.19 9.59
C ALA A 58 8.53 3.29 10.26
N ARG A 59 8.13 4.32 9.50
CA ARG A 59 7.27 5.41 10.01
C ARG A 59 5.83 4.98 10.26
N GLN A 60 5.31 4.06 9.46
CA GLN A 60 3.93 3.63 9.56
C GLN A 60 3.75 2.50 10.56
N GLU A 61 4.74 1.63 10.72
CA GLU A 61 4.76 0.56 11.71
C GLU A 61 4.49 1.09 13.12
N GLU A 62 5.24 2.10 13.55
CA GLU A 62 5.08 2.74 14.86
C GLU A 62 3.73 3.45 15.01
N LYS A 63 3.18 4.01 13.92
CA LYS A 63 1.89 4.70 13.94
C LYS A 63 0.74 3.72 14.03
N ILE A 64 0.78 2.68 13.20
CA ILE A 64 -0.25 1.65 13.13
C ILE A 64 -0.33 0.88 14.44
N SER A 65 0.81 0.56 15.08
CA SER A 65 0.82 -0.16 16.36
C SER A 65 0.14 0.60 17.50
N LYS A 66 0.07 1.93 17.40
CA LYS A 66 -0.59 2.81 18.40
C LYS A 66 -2.08 3.01 18.15
N LEU A 67 -2.62 2.61 17.00
CA LEU A 67 -4.04 2.74 16.68
C LEU A 67 -4.86 1.68 17.43
N LYS A 68 -5.96 2.12 18.05
CA LYS A 68 -6.85 1.28 18.85
C LYS A 68 -7.87 0.61 17.94
N ALA A 69 -7.93 -0.72 18.05
CA ALA A 69 -8.81 -1.54 17.23
C ALA A 69 -10.31 -1.46 17.61
N ASN A 70 -10.66 -0.67 18.64
CA ASN A 70 -12.04 -0.46 19.09
C ASN A 70 -12.61 0.91 18.70
N ILE A 71 -11.84 1.77 18.03
CA ILE A 71 -12.31 3.06 17.51
C ILE A 71 -12.39 2.93 15.99
N LEU A 72 -13.58 3.10 15.44
CA LEU A 72 -13.85 2.89 14.01
C LEU A 72 -12.92 3.70 13.10
N GLU A 73 -12.76 4.99 13.36
CA GLU A 73 -11.87 5.88 12.58
C GLU A 73 -10.40 5.42 12.64
N GLU A 74 -9.96 4.89 13.78
CA GLU A 74 -8.59 4.38 13.93
C GLU A 74 -8.40 3.05 13.19
N VAL A 75 -9.44 2.22 13.11
CA VAL A 75 -9.47 1.00 12.30
C VAL A 75 -9.41 1.34 10.80
N GLU A 76 -10.24 2.28 10.34
CA GLU A 76 -10.20 2.74 8.93
C GLU A 76 -8.83 3.30 8.57
N LYS A 77 -8.28 4.17 9.44
CA LYS A 77 -6.94 4.73 9.27
C LYS A 77 -5.86 3.65 9.23
N LYS A 78 -5.98 2.63 10.07
CA LYS A 78 -5.09 1.47 10.08
C LYS A 78 -5.13 0.76 8.73
N PHE A 79 -6.31 0.36 8.26
CA PHE A 79 -6.43 -0.34 6.98
C PHE A 79 -5.98 0.52 5.79
N ARG A 80 -6.26 1.82 5.80
CA ARG A 80 -5.78 2.73 4.76
C ARG A 80 -4.26 2.81 4.72
N ASN A 81 -3.60 2.87 5.88
CA ASN A 81 -2.13 2.87 5.95
C ASN A 81 -1.54 1.54 5.46
N VAL A 82 -2.14 0.42 5.88
CA VAL A 82 -1.72 -0.93 5.46
C VAL A 82 -1.88 -1.11 3.96
N ALA A 83 -3.04 -0.76 3.41
CA ALA A 83 -3.30 -0.83 1.97
C ALA A 83 -2.36 0.06 1.17
N GLY A 84 -2.07 1.28 1.67
CA GLY A 84 -1.12 2.18 1.03
C GLY A 84 0.31 1.65 1.00
N LEU A 85 0.80 1.05 2.10
CA LEU A 85 2.12 0.40 2.13
C LEU A 85 2.19 -0.76 1.12
N LEU A 86 1.16 -1.60 1.10
CA LEU A 86 1.10 -2.76 0.23
C LEU A 86 1.02 -2.36 -1.26
N PHE A 87 0.30 -1.28 -1.56
CA PHE A 87 0.22 -0.73 -2.91
C PHE A 87 1.58 -0.23 -3.42
N ILE A 88 2.32 0.51 -2.58
CA ILE A 88 3.67 0.97 -2.92
C ILE A 88 4.61 -0.23 -3.12
N TYR A 89 4.50 -1.26 -2.27
CA TYR A 89 5.25 -2.50 -2.43
C TYR A 89 4.95 -3.15 -3.79
N TYR A 90 3.67 -3.31 -4.15
CA TYR A 90 3.25 -3.89 -5.42
C TYR A 90 3.80 -3.10 -6.63
N ILE A 91 3.70 -1.76 -6.62
CA ILE A 91 4.27 -0.92 -7.68
C ILE A 91 5.77 -1.14 -7.78
N LYS A 92 6.51 -1.10 -6.67
CA LYS A 92 7.96 -1.31 -6.69
C LYS A 92 8.35 -2.68 -7.24
N LEU A 93 7.56 -3.69 -6.92
CA LEU A 93 7.74 -5.04 -7.39
C LEU A 93 7.53 -5.12 -8.91
N LEU A 94 6.47 -4.53 -9.48
CA LEU A 94 6.29 -4.44 -10.94
C LEU A 94 7.41 -3.69 -11.67
N PHE A 95 7.99 -2.67 -11.04
CA PHE A 95 9.07 -1.88 -11.62
C PHE A 95 10.47 -2.44 -11.35
N ASN A 96 10.59 -3.59 -10.66
CA ASN A 96 11.87 -4.17 -10.23
C ASN A 96 12.72 -3.20 -9.38
N LYS A 97 12.08 -2.36 -8.56
CA LYS A 97 12.70 -1.35 -7.69
C LYS A 97 12.49 -1.62 -6.20
N LEU A 98 12.29 -2.88 -5.84
CA LEU A 98 12.28 -3.25 -4.42
C LEU A 98 13.66 -2.97 -3.79
N PRO A 99 13.70 -2.38 -2.60
CA PRO A 99 14.97 -2.16 -1.91
C PRO A 99 15.65 -3.49 -1.63
N SER A 100 16.94 -3.59 -1.91
CA SER A 100 17.71 -4.84 -1.72
C SER A 100 17.84 -5.25 -0.25
N LYS A 101 17.65 -4.30 0.68
CA LYS A 101 17.70 -4.51 2.13
C LYS A 101 16.33 -4.70 2.79
N LEU A 102 15.24 -4.56 2.02
CA LEU A 102 13.91 -4.77 2.57
C LEU A 102 13.77 -6.23 2.98
N ASP A 103 13.55 -6.47 4.28
CA ASP A 103 13.12 -7.76 4.78
C ASP A 103 11.66 -8.00 4.35
N LYS A 104 11.50 -8.65 3.20
CA LYS A 104 10.21 -8.94 2.60
C LYS A 104 9.32 -9.76 3.53
N SER A 105 9.89 -10.73 4.25
CA SER A 105 9.13 -11.60 5.14
C SER A 105 8.60 -10.81 6.33
N ALA A 106 9.45 -9.99 6.97
CA ALA A 106 9.01 -9.12 8.05
C ALA A 106 7.93 -8.13 7.60
N PHE A 107 8.10 -7.53 6.41
CA PHE A 107 7.11 -6.62 5.84
C PHE A 107 5.76 -7.30 5.60
N LEU A 108 5.72 -8.44 4.91
CA LEU A 108 4.47 -9.14 4.61
C LEU A 108 3.80 -9.69 5.86
N ASN A 109 4.57 -10.25 6.81
CA ASN A 109 4.05 -10.70 8.10
C ASN A 109 3.43 -9.55 8.90
N PHE A 110 4.04 -8.36 8.86
CA PHE A 110 3.45 -7.18 9.47
C PHE A 110 2.11 -6.82 8.81
N ILE A 111 2.07 -6.75 7.47
CA ILE A 111 0.85 -6.43 6.73
C ILE A 111 -0.27 -7.41 7.09
N GLU A 112 0.00 -8.72 7.01
CA GLU A 112 -0.97 -9.76 7.39
C GLU A 112 -1.42 -9.58 8.84
N GLY A 113 -0.50 -9.41 9.79
CA GLY A 113 -0.83 -9.20 11.20
C GLY A 113 -1.70 -7.96 11.46
N GLN A 114 -1.51 -6.88 10.69
CA GLN A 114 -2.34 -5.68 10.80
C GLN A 114 -3.67 -5.78 10.05
N SER A 115 -3.78 -6.69 9.09
CA SER A 115 -4.98 -6.98 8.32
C SER A 115 -5.87 -8.06 8.95
N ILE A 116 -5.35 -8.84 9.90
CA ILE A 116 -6.13 -9.80 10.68
C ILE A 116 -6.97 -9.03 11.71
N TYR A 117 -8.17 -8.62 11.30
CA TYR A 117 -9.19 -8.15 12.24
C TYR A 117 -10.60 -8.29 11.63
N LEU A 118 -11.34 -9.32 12.01
CA LEU A 118 -12.71 -9.58 11.53
C LEU A 118 -13.63 -10.20 12.62
N HIS A 119 -13.55 -9.71 13.86
CA HIS A 119 -14.52 -10.08 14.91
C HIS A 119 -15.00 -8.87 15.73
N THR A 120 -15.25 -7.74 15.06
CA THR A 120 -15.97 -6.63 15.68
C THR A 120 -17.24 -6.36 14.89
N SER A 121 -18.38 -6.35 15.56
CA SER A 121 -19.72 -6.07 15.04
C SER A 121 -19.92 -4.61 14.54
N LEU A 122 -18.84 -3.89 14.26
CA LEU A 122 -18.78 -2.46 13.95
C LEU A 122 -17.67 -2.22 12.91
N ILE A 123 -17.77 -2.86 11.75
CA ILE A 123 -16.95 -2.51 10.59
C ILE A 123 -17.81 -1.59 9.71
N SER A 124 -17.25 -0.45 9.31
CA SER A 124 -17.88 0.44 8.33
C SER A 124 -17.70 -0.11 6.91
N SER A 125 -18.55 0.35 5.98
CA SER A 125 -18.38 0.05 4.56
C SER A 125 -17.01 0.46 4.01
N GLU A 126 -16.42 1.54 4.53
CA GLU A 126 -15.07 1.97 4.15
C GLU A 126 -14.00 1.00 4.64
N ALA A 127 -14.10 0.54 5.89
CA ALA A 127 -13.17 -0.46 6.41
C ALA A 127 -13.29 -1.80 5.67
N GLU A 128 -14.51 -2.25 5.32
CA GLU A 128 -14.73 -3.43 4.49
C GLU A 128 -14.06 -3.30 3.13
N ARG A 129 -14.29 -2.17 2.46
CA ARG A 129 -13.68 -1.84 1.17
C ARG A 129 -12.15 -1.87 1.24
N LEU A 130 -11.55 -1.25 2.27
CA LEU A 130 -10.10 -1.27 2.45
C LEU A 130 -9.53 -2.68 2.71
N ILE A 131 -10.23 -3.53 3.47
CA ILE A 131 -9.83 -4.93 3.68
C ILE A 131 -9.87 -5.70 2.35
N GLU A 132 -10.94 -5.52 1.57
CA GLU A 132 -11.06 -6.15 0.25
C GLU A 132 -9.90 -5.73 -0.66
N PHE A 133 -9.54 -4.45 -0.66
CA PHE A 133 -8.38 -3.98 -1.41
C PHE A 133 -7.06 -4.60 -0.96
N ILE A 134 -6.85 -4.74 0.34
CA ILE A 134 -5.65 -5.43 0.85
C ILE A 134 -5.61 -6.87 0.31
N LYS A 135 -6.73 -7.59 0.33
CA LYS A 135 -6.80 -8.96 -0.21
C LYS A 135 -6.49 -9.01 -1.71
N ILE A 136 -7.01 -8.05 -2.48
CA ILE A 136 -6.72 -7.94 -3.91
C ILE A 136 -5.22 -7.73 -4.13
N LEU A 137 -4.60 -6.77 -3.43
CA LEU A 137 -3.18 -6.49 -3.56
C LEU A 137 -2.30 -7.68 -3.16
N ILE A 138 -2.65 -8.40 -2.07
CA ILE A 138 -1.95 -9.64 -1.67
C ILE A 138 -2.02 -10.65 -2.82
N LYS A 139 -3.21 -10.87 -3.39
CA LYS A 139 -3.39 -11.79 -4.52
C LYS A 139 -2.52 -11.39 -5.71
N ASP A 140 -2.43 -10.10 -6.03
CA ASP A 140 -1.66 -9.61 -7.17
C ASP A 140 -0.16 -9.81 -6.99
N ILE A 141 0.33 -9.57 -5.77
CA ILE A 141 1.72 -9.84 -5.39
C ILE A 141 2.00 -11.33 -5.53
N SER A 142 1.14 -12.20 -5.01
CA SER A 142 1.30 -13.65 -5.13
C SER A 142 1.29 -14.13 -6.58
N VAL A 143 0.41 -13.58 -7.43
CA VAL A 143 0.38 -13.90 -8.87
C VAL A 143 1.67 -13.46 -9.57
N TYR A 144 2.17 -12.25 -9.27
CA TYR A 144 3.43 -11.80 -9.83
C TYR A 144 4.59 -12.69 -9.40
N GLU A 145 4.68 -13.04 -8.11
CA GLU A 145 5.75 -13.88 -7.58
C GLU A 145 5.73 -15.26 -8.23
N ALA A 146 4.56 -15.88 -8.37
CA ALA A 146 4.42 -17.16 -9.05
C ALA A 146 4.83 -17.13 -10.53
N ALA A 147 4.71 -15.97 -11.21
CA ALA A 147 5.08 -15.80 -12.61
C ALA A 147 6.58 -15.49 -12.83
N ASN A 148 7.31 -15.14 -11.77
CA ASN A 148 8.73 -14.71 -11.82
C ASN A 148 9.66 -15.61 -10.97
N ILE A 149 9.20 -16.79 -10.58
CA ILE A 149 9.98 -17.92 -10.03
C ILE A 149 10.15 -18.96 -11.14
#